data_AF-A0A6J4E1L7-F1
#
_entry.id   AF-A0A6J4E1L7-F1
#
_cell.length_a   1.000
_cell.length_b   1.000
_cell.length_c   1.000
_cell.angle_alpha   90.00
_cell.angle_beta   90.00
_cell.angle_gamma   90.00
#
_symmetry.space_group_name_H-M   'P 1'
#
loop_
_entity.id
_entity.type
_entity.pdbx_description
1 polymer ?
#
loop_
_entity_poly.entity_id
_entity_poly.type
_entity_poly.pdbx_seq_one_letter_code
_entity_poly.pdbx_strand_id
1 'polypeptide(L)'
;MDNRNLYRLDDEPRPGTLARLAVEPLWPLLGLMLGGAWLGLPWFVLNGVAVGSPTRVREAVLAAIGLLGSLGLAFGLLYLWQAGILDKDSLQYAMLVLVVWKLAIGYALFVMQAATIELYQYYGGVLNRFGLPVVLLGAFFLRALVLNLLPFTLWFLVLS
;
A
#
# COMPACT_ATOMS: atom_id res chain seq x y z
N MET A 1 -10.04 -37.97 21.95
CA MET A 1 -9.37 -36.71 22.32
C MET A 1 -8.47 -36.35 21.15
N ASP A 2 -8.86 -35.31 20.41
CA ASP A 2 -8.25 -34.96 19.13
C ASP A 2 -6.94 -34.23 19.41
N ASN A 3 -5.81 -34.85 19.06
CA ASN A 3 -4.46 -34.44 19.43
C ASN A 3 -3.98 -33.28 18.52
N ARG A 4 -4.77 -32.21 18.43
CA ARG A 4 -4.55 -31.06 17.53
C ARG A 4 -3.62 -29.98 18.11
N ASN A 5 -2.76 -30.32 19.06
CA ASN A 5 -1.51 -29.59 19.20
C ASN A 5 -0.52 -30.13 18.15
N LEU A 6 -0.94 -30.11 16.88
CA LEU A 6 -0.03 -30.27 15.75
C LEU A 6 0.98 -29.13 15.85
N TYR A 7 2.26 -29.49 15.76
CA TYR A 7 3.35 -28.53 15.59
C TYR A 7 2.96 -27.50 14.53
N ARG A 8 2.93 -26.23 14.93
CA ARG A 8 2.53 -25.10 14.10
C ARG A 8 3.72 -24.17 13.94
N LEU A 9 4.03 -23.79 12.71
CA LEU A 9 5.09 -22.83 12.44
C LEU A 9 4.62 -21.44 12.87
N ASP A 10 5.51 -20.65 13.47
CA ASP A 10 5.20 -19.30 13.95
C ASP A 10 4.78 -18.35 12.80
N ASP A 11 5.26 -18.65 11.59
CA ASP A 11 4.97 -17.88 10.36
C ASP A 11 3.69 -18.32 9.65
N GLU A 12 2.97 -19.32 10.17
CA GLU A 12 1.77 -19.82 9.51
C GLU A 12 0.63 -18.77 9.55
N PRO A 13 0.04 -18.42 8.40
CA PRO A 13 -1.02 -17.43 8.33
C PRO A 13 -2.26 -17.90 9.11
N ARG A 14 -2.96 -16.95 9.74
CA ARG A 14 -4.17 -17.20 10.54
C ARG A 14 -5.39 -16.59 9.86
N PRO A 15 -5.92 -17.21 8.80
CA PRO A 15 -7.01 -16.64 8.02
C PRO A 15 -8.26 -16.47 8.90
N GLY A 16 -8.73 -15.23 8.97
CA GLY A 16 -9.99 -14.87 9.63
C GLY A 16 -11.19 -14.94 8.68
N THR A 17 -12.33 -14.42 9.13
CA THR A 17 -13.54 -14.27 8.30
C THR A 17 -13.31 -13.39 7.05
N LEU A 18 -12.34 -12.48 7.13
CA LEU A 18 -11.94 -11.58 6.06
C LEU A 18 -11.02 -12.22 5.01
N ALA A 19 -10.59 -13.47 5.18
CA ALA A 19 -9.69 -14.13 4.22
C ALA A 19 -10.25 -14.19 2.79
N ARG A 20 -11.57 -14.15 2.63
CA ARG A 20 -12.25 -14.07 1.32
C ARG A 20 -11.96 -12.78 0.55
N LEU A 21 -11.50 -11.74 1.24
CA LEU A 21 -11.11 -10.46 0.66
C LEU A 21 -9.61 -10.39 0.35
N ALA A 22 -8.84 -11.42 0.70
CA ALA A 22 -7.42 -11.46 0.37
C ALA A 22 -7.22 -11.53 -1.14
N VAL A 23 -6.26 -10.77 -1.64
CA VAL A 23 -5.91 -10.68 -3.06
C VAL A 23 -4.39 -10.80 -3.18
N GLU A 24 -3.89 -11.14 -4.36
CA GLU A 24 -2.44 -11.14 -4.61
C GLU A 24 -1.84 -9.75 -4.31
N PRO A 25 -0.66 -9.67 -3.65
CA PRO A 25 -0.05 -8.40 -3.25
C PRO A 25 0.31 -7.50 -4.44
N LEU A 26 0.40 -8.08 -5.64
CA LEU A 26 0.56 -7.34 -6.89
C LEU A 26 -0.55 -6.31 -7.10
N TRP A 27 -1.80 -6.61 -6.72
CA TRP A 27 -2.92 -5.69 -6.95
C TRP A 27 -2.86 -4.46 -6.04
N PRO A 28 -2.64 -4.58 -4.71
CA PRO A 28 -2.32 -3.42 -3.87
C PRO A 28 -1.12 -2.61 -4.36
N LEU A 29 -0.06 -3.27 -4.88
CA LEU A 29 1.11 -2.58 -5.46
C LEU A 29 0.73 -1.76 -6.69
N LEU A 30 -0.01 -2.34 -7.63
CA LEU A 30 -0.51 -1.62 -8.80
C LEU A 30 -1.50 -0.53 -8.42
N GLY A 31 -2.33 -0.76 -7.39
CA GLY A 31 -3.21 0.24 -6.81
C GLY A 31 -2.43 1.44 -6.26
N LEU A 32 -1.28 1.20 -5.61
CA LEU A 32 -0.38 2.24 -5.15
C LEU A 32 0.26 3.03 -6.31
N MET A 33 0.70 2.33 -7.36
CA MET A 33 1.38 2.94 -8.51
C MET A 33 0.42 3.74 -9.42
N LEU A 34 -0.79 3.24 -9.64
CA LEU A 34 -1.74 3.80 -10.61
C LEU A 34 -2.82 4.66 -9.94
N GLY A 35 -3.33 4.21 -8.80
CA GLY A 35 -4.36 4.93 -8.04
C GLY A 35 -3.79 5.88 -7.00
N GLY A 36 -2.60 5.57 -6.47
CA GLY A 36 -1.90 6.38 -5.48
C GLY A 36 -1.98 5.81 -4.06
N ALA A 37 -1.42 6.55 -3.10
CA ALA A 37 -1.26 6.14 -1.71
C ALA A 37 -2.59 5.86 -0.99
N TRP A 38 -3.66 6.57 -1.35
CA TRP A 38 -4.99 6.39 -0.75
C TRP A 38 -5.60 5.02 -1.06
N LEU A 39 -5.28 4.44 -2.22
CA LEU A 39 -5.81 3.15 -2.65
C LEU A 39 -4.89 2.02 -2.21
N GLY A 40 -3.59 2.15 -2.51
CA GLY A 40 -2.63 1.07 -2.27
C GLY A 40 -2.37 0.81 -0.80
N LEU A 41 -2.07 1.84 0.01
CA LEU A 41 -1.63 1.65 1.40
C LEU A 41 -2.71 1.03 2.29
N PRO A 42 -3.97 1.51 2.30
CA PRO A 42 -5.02 0.86 3.09
C PRO A 42 -5.28 -0.56 2.61
N TRP A 43 -5.18 -0.81 1.30
CA TRP A 43 -5.39 -2.14 0.75
C TRP A 43 -4.30 -3.12 1.18
N PHE A 44 -3.02 -2.70 1.20
CA PHE A 44 -1.96 -3.51 1.80
C PHE A 44 -2.31 -3.88 3.26
N VAL A 45 -2.70 -2.91 4.09
CA VAL A 45 -3.06 -3.18 5.48
C VAL A 45 -4.25 -4.16 5.58
N LEU A 46 -5.29 -3.96 4.78
CA LEU A 46 -6.45 -4.86 4.73
C LEU A 46 -6.05 -6.27 4.30
N ASN A 47 -5.13 -6.41 3.34
CA ASN A 47 -4.68 -7.70 2.85
C ASN A 47 -3.90 -8.48 3.92
N GLY A 48 -3.02 -7.79 4.66
CA GLY A 48 -2.29 -8.37 5.78
C GLY A 48 -3.20 -8.84 6.91
N VAL A 49 -4.26 -8.07 7.21
CA VAL A 49 -5.28 -8.45 8.20
C VAL A 49 -6.15 -9.61 7.70
N ALA A 50 -6.53 -9.63 6.43
CA ALA A 50 -7.38 -10.65 5.82
C ALA A 50 -6.73 -12.05 5.87
N VAL A 51 -5.45 -12.13 5.50
CA VAL A 51 -4.67 -13.38 5.53
C VAL A 51 -4.22 -13.74 6.95
N GLY A 52 -4.24 -12.78 7.88
CA GLY A 52 -3.75 -12.97 9.23
C GLY A 52 -2.23 -13.06 9.28
N SER A 53 -1.56 -12.16 8.56
CA SER A 53 -0.10 -12.09 8.46
C SER A 53 0.56 -11.95 9.85
N PRO A 54 1.63 -12.71 10.14
CA PRO A 54 2.40 -12.53 11.37
C PRO A 54 3.06 -11.15 11.41
N THR A 55 3.35 -10.55 10.24
CA THR A 55 3.98 -9.23 10.12
C THR A 55 2.98 -8.08 9.98
N ARG A 56 1.67 -8.31 10.13
CA ARG A 56 0.60 -7.30 9.95
C ARG A 56 0.84 -5.96 10.66
N VAL A 57 1.44 -5.98 11.85
CA VAL A 57 1.76 -4.74 12.60
C VAL A 57 2.86 -3.97 11.90
N ARG A 58 3.92 -4.67 11.45
CA ARG A 58 5.01 -4.06 10.68
C ARG A 58 4.50 -3.52 9.34
N GLU A 59 3.62 -4.24 8.67
CA GLU A 59 2.96 -3.78 7.44
C GLU A 59 2.15 -2.49 7.69
N ALA A 60 1.34 -2.44 8.75
CA ALA A 60 0.57 -1.24 9.10
C ALA A 60 1.46 -0.05 9.48
N VAL A 61 2.54 -0.29 10.23
CA VAL A 61 3.53 0.74 10.56
C VAL A 61 4.23 1.23 9.29
N LEU A 62 4.64 0.34 8.39
CA LEU A 62 5.30 0.72 7.15
C LEU A 62 4.37 1.48 6.20
N ALA A 63 3.10 1.12 6.15
CA ALA A 63 2.08 1.89 5.43
C ALA A 63 1.91 3.30 6.03
N ALA A 64 1.88 3.41 7.35
CA ALA A 64 1.83 4.72 8.03
C ALA A 64 3.09 5.55 7.77
N ILE A 65 4.28 4.94 7.81
CA ILE A 65 5.55 5.59 7.45
C ILE A 65 5.52 6.04 5.99
N GLY A 66 4.97 5.23 5.08
CA GLY A 66 4.83 5.61 3.68
C GLY A 66 4.00 6.89 3.50
N LEU A 67 2.87 6.96 4.19
CA LEU A 67 1.97 8.13 4.14
C LEU A 67 2.60 9.37 4.80
N LEU A 68 3.15 9.21 6.01
CA LEU A 68 3.80 10.30 6.75
C LEU A 68 5.07 10.80 6.05
N GLY A 69 5.86 9.90 5.48
CA GLY A 69 7.04 10.25 4.68
C GLY A 69 6.66 10.99 3.40
N SER A 70 5.56 10.59 2.74
CA SER A 70 5.04 11.32 1.57
C SER A 70 4.60 12.74 1.96
N LEU A 71 3.94 12.89 3.13
CA LEU A 71 3.59 14.21 3.68
C LEU A 71 4.84 15.05 3.96
N GLY A 72 5.82 14.50 4.67
CA GLY A 72 7.05 15.21 5.02
C GLY A 72 7.84 15.66 3.79
N LEU A 73 7.95 14.79 2.78
CA LEU A 73 8.59 15.13 1.51
C LEU A 73 7.81 16.21 0.74
N ALA A 74 6.48 16.12 0.68
CA ALA A 74 5.67 17.13 0.01
C ALA A 74 5.79 18.51 0.69
N PHE A 75 5.74 18.56 2.03
CA PHE A 75 5.98 19.80 2.78
C PHE A 75 7.40 20.33 2.58
N GLY A 76 8.42 19.46 2.59
CA GLY A 76 9.80 19.84 2.33
C GLY A 76 9.98 20.47 0.94
N LEU A 77 9.39 19.85 -0.09
CA LEU A 77 9.44 20.38 -1.46
C LEU A 77 8.73 21.72 -1.58
N LEU A 78 7.55 21.88 -0.97
CA LEU A 78 6.85 23.17 -0.97
C LEU A 78 7.60 24.26 -0.22
N TYR A 79 8.23 23.92 0.90
CA TYR A 79 9.05 24.87 1.64
C TYR A 79 10.25 25.33 0.80
N LEU A 80 10.96 24.39 0.16
CA LEU A 80 12.10 24.70 -0.72
C LEU A 80 11.67 25.53 -1.95
N TRP A 81 10.49 25.28 -2.49
CA TRP A 81 9.88 26.06 -3.55
C TRP A 81 9.57 27.49 -3.11
N GLN A 82 8.88 27.65 -1.97
CA GLN A 82 8.52 28.97 -1.44
C GLN A 82 9.74 29.79 -1.00
N ALA A 83 10.79 29.13 -0.54
CA ALA A 83 12.06 29.75 -0.20
C ALA A 83 12.89 30.18 -1.43
N GLY A 84 12.44 29.85 -2.66
CA GLY A 84 13.16 30.20 -3.90
C GLY A 84 14.45 29.41 -4.10
N ILE A 85 14.64 28.30 -3.38
CA ILE A 85 15.83 27.44 -3.51
C ILE A 85 15.69 26.51 -4.72
N LEU A 86 14.45 26.12 -5.05
CA LEU A 86 14.14 25.29 -6.21
C LEU A 86 13.49 26.14 -7.31
N ASP A 87 14.14 26.19 -8.46
CA ASP A 87 13.55 26.65 -9.71
C ASP A 87 12.51 25.66 -10.27
N LYS A 88 11.67 26.14 -11.21
CA LYS A 88 10.57 25.35 -11.78
C LYS A 88 11.04 24.02 -12.39
N ASP A 89 12.19 24.06 -13.06
CA ASP A 89 12.74 22.89 -13.73
C ASP A 89 13.32 21.90 -12.71
N SER A 90 13.98 22.39 -11.66
CA SER A 90 14.52 21.53 -10.60
C SER A 90 13.43 20.94 -9.71
N LEU A 91 12.29 21.63 -9.54
CA LEU A 91 11.12 21.09 -8.83
C LEU A 91 10.58 19.82 -9.50
N GLN A 92 10.55 19.76 -10.84
CA GLN A 92 10.09 18.57 -11.56
C GLN A 92 10.96 17.34 -11.26
N TYR A 93 12.27 17.51 -11.23
CA TYR A 93 13.19 16.44 -10.84
C TYR A 93 13.08 16.10 -9.35
N ALA A 94 12.92 17.11 -8.49
CA ALA A 94 12.80 16.89 -7.05
C ALA A 94 11.53 16.11 -6.68
N MET A 95 10.44 16.26 -7.45
CA MET A 95 9.22 15.45 -7.29
C MET A 95 9.46 13.95 -7.52
N LEU A 96 10.50 13.53 -8.25
CA LEU A 96 10.83 12.11 -8.40
C LEU A 96 11.15 11.45 -7.05
N VAL A 97 11.62 12.20 -6.05
CA VAL A 97 11.86 11.69 -4.70
C VAL A 97 10.57 11.13 -4.09
N LEU A 98 9.43 11.77 -4.33
CA LEU A 98 8.12 11.26 -3.87
C LEU A 98 7.77 9.93 -4.56
N VAL A 99 8.04 9.81 -5.85
CA VAL A 99 7.79 8.58 -6.62
C VAL A 99 8.66 7.44 -6.09
N VAL A 100 9.96 7.68 -5.94
CA VAL A 100 10.91 6.70 -5.41
C VAL A 100 10.52 6.27 -3.99
N TRP A 101 10.12 7.21 -3.14
CA TRP A 101 9.65 6.91 -1.78
C TRP A 101 8.43 5.97 -1.78
N LYS A 102 7.40 6.30 -2.57
CA LYS A 102 6.18 5.47 -2.67
C LYS A 102 6.50 4.08 -3.22
N LEU A 103 7.35 4.00 -4.24
CA LEU A 103 7.79 2.73 -4.80
C LEU A 103 8.59 1.90 -3.79
N ALA A 104 9.52 2.51 -3.07
CA ALA A 104 10.31 1.81 -2.05
C ALA A 104 9.42 1.20 -0.96
N ILE A 105 8.46 1.97 -0.45
CA ILE A 105 7.50 1.49 0.55
C ILE A 105 6.58 0.42 -0.04
N GLY A 106 6.06 0.64 -1.25
CA GLY A 106 5.19 -0.31 -1.94
C GLY A 106 5.87 -1.66 -2.17
N TYR A 107 7.12 -1.65 -2.65
CA TYR A 107 7.90 -2.87 -2.85
C TYR A 107 8.24 -3.56 -1.52
N ALA A 108 8.59 -2.79 -0.48
CA ALA A 108 8.84 -3.38 0.83
C ALA A 108 7.59 -4.08 1.40
N LEU A 109 6.41 -3.47 1.28
CA LEU A 109 5.13 -4.09 1.64
C LEU A 109 4.82 -5.32 0.78
N PHE A 110 5.04 -5.22 -0.54
CA PHE A 110 4.85 -6.33 -1.47
C PHE A 110 5.69 -7.56 -1.09
N VAL A 111 6.99 -7.37 -0.85
CA VAL A 111 7.91 -8.46 -0.49
C VAL A 111 7.51 -9.10 0.83
N MET A 112 7.11 -8.30 1.84
CA MET A 112 6.64 -8.83 3.12
C MET A 112 5.37 -9.68 2.98
N GLN A 113 4.43 -9.24 2.14
CA GLN A 113 3.18 -9.97 1.93
C GLN A 113 3.33 -11.17 1.00
N ALA A 114 4.23 -11.13 0.01
CA ALA A 114 4.42 -12.21 -0.96
C ALA A 114 4.68 -13.55 -0.26
N ALA A 115 5.64 -13.60 0.66
CA ALA A 115 5.96 -14.83 1.40
C ALA A 115 4.77 -15.35 2.22
N THR A 116 4.03 -14.46 2.88
CA THR A 116 2.86 -14.84 3.70
C THR A 116 1.71 -15.37 2.83
N ILE A 117 1.49 -14.75 1.67
CA ILE A 117 0.42 -15.15 0.74
C ILE A 117 0.77 -16.45 0.02
N GLU A 118 2.02 -16.68 -0.33
CA GLU A 118 2.49 -17.96 -0.87
C GLU A 118 2.24 -19.10 0.13
N LEU A 119 2.55 -18.90 1.42
CA LEU A 119 2.21 -19.86 2.47
C LEU A 119 0.70 -20.06 2.58
N TYR A 120 -0.09 -18.99 2.54
CA TYR A 120 -1.55 -19.09 2.58
C TYR A 120 -2.11 -19.95 1.43
N GLN A 121 -1.60 -19.75 0.21
CA GLN A 121 -1.98 -20.56 -0.96
C GLN A 121 -1.51 -22.01 -0.83
N TYR A 122 -0.31 -22.23 -0.28
CA TYR A 122 0.24 -23.57 -0.04
C TYR A 122 -0.67 -24.39 0.90
N TYR A 123 -1.26 -23.77 1.93
CA TYR A 123 -2.24 -24.40 2.82
C TYR A 123 -3.67 -24.48 2.24
N GLY A 124 -3.86 -24.22 0.95
CA GLY A 124 -5.15 -24.32 0.26
C GLY A 124 -6.00 -23.05 0.30
N GLY A 125 -5.43 -21.93 0.75
CA GLY A 125 -6.06 -20.62 0.69
C GLY A 125 -6.31 -20.16 -0.74
N VAL A 126 -7.53 -19.67 -1.02
CA VAL A 126 -7.90 -19.18 -2.35
C VAL A 126 -7.99 -17.66 -2.31
N LEU A 127 -7.17 -17.01 -3.13
CA LEU A 127 -7.20 -15.56 -3.29
C LEU A 127 -8.33 -15.12 -4.20
N ASN A 128 -8.85 -13.93 -3.93
CA ASN A 128 -9.90 -13.34 -4.71
C ASN A 128 -9.37 -12.70 -6.01
N ARG A 129 -10.21 -12.66 -7.04
CA ARG A 129 -9.89 -12.18 -8.39
C ARG A 129 -10.36 -10.75 -8.65
N PHE A 130 -10.99 -10.08 -7.68
CA PHE A 130 -11.45 -8.70 -7.85
C PHE A 130 -10.33 -7.65 -7.88
N GLY A 131 -9.07 -8.05 -7.68
CA GLY A 131 -7.92 -7.14 -7.69
C GLY A 131 -7.86 -6.26 -8.94
N LEU A 132 -7.96 -6.87 -10.12
CA LEU A 132 -7.93 -6.15 -11.39
C LEU A 132 -9.07 -5.12 -11.52
N PRO A 133 -10.35 -5.49 -11.37
CA PRO A 133 -11.45 -4.52 -11.39
C PRO A 133 -11.27 -3.36 -10.41
N VAL A 134 -10.85 -3.62 -9.17
CA VAL A 134 -10.71 -2.57 -8.15
C VAL A 134 -9.54 -1.63 -8.48
N VAL A 135 -8.42 -2.13 -9.02
CA VAL A 135 -7.33 -1.27 -9.49
C VAL A 135 -7.79 -0.38 -10.64
N LEU A 136 -8.48 -0.93 -11.64
CA LEU A 136 -8.94 -0.15 -12.79
C LEU A 136 -9.98 0.90 -12.39
N LEU A 137 -10.99 0.52 -11.60
CA LEU A 137 -12.01 1.46 -11.12
C LEU A 137 -11.41 2.51 -10.18
N GLY A 138 -10.53 2.08 -9.29
CA GLY A 138 -9.81 2.94 -8.35
C GLY A 138 -8.95 3.98 -9.07
N ALA A 139 -8.09 3.54 -9.99
CA ALA A 139 -7.09 4.38 -10.63
C ALA A 139 -7.68 5.36 -11.66
N PHE A 140 -8.66 4.93 -12.46
CA PHE A 140 -9.16 5.73 -13.57
C PHE A 140 -10.43 6.52 -13.23
N PHE A 141 -11.34 5.97 -12.43
CA PHE A 141 -12.63 6.59 -12.16
C PHE A 141 -12.68 7.24 -10.77
N LEU A 142 -12.26 6.53 -9.73
CA LEU A 142 -12.37 7.04 -8.35
C LEU A 142 -11.27 8.03 -7.99
N ARG A 143 -10.09 7.95 -8.63
CA ARG A 143 -8.98 8.87 -8.37
C ARG A 143 -9.38 10.33 -8.52
N ALA A 144 -10.05 10.70 -9.61
CA ALA A 144 -10.49 12.07 -9.83
C ALA A 144 -11.49 12.52 -8.75
N LEU A 145 -12.42 11.65 -8.35
CA LEU A 145 -13.40 11.95 -7.31
C LEU A 145 -12.71 12.15 -5.94
N VAL A 146 -11.86 11.22 -5.54
CA VAL A 146 -11.15 11.26 -4.24
C VAL A 146 -10.24 12.49 -4.14
N LEU A 147 -9.53 12.84 -5.23
CA LEU A 147 -8.63 13.99 -5.24
C LEU A 147 -9.39 15.32 -5.24
N ASN A 148 -10.57 15.40 -5.85
CA ASN A 148 -11.40 16.61 -5.85
C ASN A 148 -12.17 16.83 -4.54
N LEU A 149 -12.31 15.82 -3.69
CA LEU A 149 -12.93 15.96 -2.37
C LEU A 149 -12.05 16.73 -1.36
N LEU A 150 -10.75 16.86 -1.64
CA LEU A 150 -9.79 17.53 -0.76
C LEU A 150 -9.36 18.87 -1.39
N PRO A 151 -9.64 20.02 -0.74
CA PRO A 151 -9.47 21.33 -1.35
C PRO A 151 -8.00 21.82 -1.46
N PHE A 152 -7.00 21.00 -1.09
CA PHE A 152 -5.61 21.43 -1.03
C PHE A 152 -4.72 20.70 -2.04
N THR A 153 -3.94 21.45 -2.82
CA THR A 153 -2.94 20.96 -3.80
C THR A 153 -1.90 20.02 -3.18
N LEU A 154 -1.63 20.15 -1.88
CA LEU A 154 -0.79 19.23 -1.10
C LEU A 154 -1.32 17.79 -1.09
N TRP A 155 -2.64 17.62 -0.95
CA TRP A 155 -3.24 16.29 -0.91
C TRP A 155 -3.13 15.58 -2.24
N PHE A 156 -3.11 16.33 -3.33
CA PHE A 156 -2.80 15.78 -4.64
C PHE A 156 -1.43 15.11 -4.61
N LEU A 157 -0.36 15.82 -4.24
CA LEU A 157 1.01 15.26 -4.22
C LEU A 157 1.17 14.04 -3.30
N VAL A 158 0.51 14.07 -2.14
CA VAL A 158 0.62 13.01 -1.13
C VAL A 158 -0.14 11.77 -1.55
N LEU A 159 -1.37 11.93 -2.01
CA LEU A 159 -2.27 10.81 -2.31
C LEU A 159 -2.14 10.28 -3.74
N SER A 160 -1.66 11.10 -4.69
CA SER A 160 -1.59 10.75 -6.12
C SER A 160 -0.54 9.72 -6.49
#